data_AF-A0A5K0UTJ8-F1
#
_entry.id   AF-A0A5K0UTJ8-F1
#
_cell.length_a   1.000
_cell.length_b   1.000
_cell.length_c   1.000
_cell.angle_alpha   90.00
_cell.angle_beta   90.00
_cell.angle_gamma   90.00
#
_symmetry.space_group_name_H-M   'P 1'
#
loop_
_entity.id
_entity.type
_entity.pdbx_description
1 polymer ?
#
loop_
_entity_poly.entity_id
_entity_poly.type
_entity_poly.pdbx_seq_one_letter_code
_entity_poly.pdbx_strand_id
1 'polypeptide(L)' 'VHVLTKEIVYMGMQLLNCLPVSSVDPLAIALGKNMFGNLEKYGISEPQEGPFFLKAATGRSPVLDVGTIDKIKSGEIK' A
#
# COMPACT_ATOMS: atom_id res chain seq x y z
N VAL A 1 -5.60 1.32 -5.59
CA VAL A 1 -4.24 0.72 -5.49
C VAL A 1 -3.60 1.10 -4.15
N HIS A 2 -2.81 0.23 -3.53
CA HIS A 2 -2.16 0.51 -2.24
C HIS A 2 -0.73 0.98 -2.45
N VAL A 3 -0.36 2.10 -1.84
CA VAL A 3 0.99 2.65 -1.99
C VAL A 3 1.79 2.35 -0.74
N LEU A 4 2.77 1.44 -0.86
CA LEU A 4 3.57 0.95 0.24
C LEU A 4 5.04 0.88 -0.18
N THR A 5 5.96 1.12 0.76
CA THR A 5 7.38 0.83 0.51
C THR A 5 7.67 -0.65 0.62
N LYS A 6 8.83 -1.05 0.10
CA LYS A 6 9.34 -2.43 0.23
C LYS A 6 9.48 -2.85 1.69
N GLU A 7 9.86 -1.92 2.56
CA GLU A 7 10.03 -2.14 4.00
C GLU A 7 8.70 -2.45 4.68
N ILE A 8 7.62 -1.71 4.38
CA ILE A 8 6.28 -1.98 4.93
C ILE A 8 5.78 -3.34 4.45
N VAL A 9 5.97 -3.66 3.16
CA VAL A 9 5.56 -4.96 2.60
C VAL A 9 6.34 -6.10 3.27
N TYR A 10 7.66 -5.94 3.41
CA TYR A 10 8.51 -6.92 4.10
C TYR A 10 8.08 -7.13 5.55
N MET A 11 7.87 -6.04 6.29
CA MET A 11 7.39 -6.08 7.67
C MET A 11 6.05 -6.80 7.76
N GLY A 12 5.08 -6.46 6.91
CA GLY A 12 3.78 -7.11 6.89
C GLY A 12 3.88 -8.61 6.58
N MET A 13 4.74 -9.02 5.64
CA MET A 13 5.00 -10.45 5.38
C MET A 13 5.57 -11.18 6.60
N GLN A 14 6.44 -10.53 7.39
CA GLN A 14 6.94 -11.11 8.64
C GLN A 14 5.85 -11.20 9.71
N LEU A 15 5.02 -10.16 9.83
CA LEU A 15 3.90 -10.13 10.79
C LEU A 15 2.83 -11.17 10.49
N LEU A 16 2.58 -11.49 9.22
CA LEU A 16 1.62 -12.52 8.81
C LEU A 16 1.97 -13.92 9.32
N ASN A 17 3.21 -14.17 9.74
CA ASN A 17 3.59 -15.44 10.37
C ASN A 17 2.99 -15.59 11.78
N CYS A 18 2.59 -14.48 12.42
CA CYS A 18 2.15 -14.45 13.81
C CYS A 18 0.78 -13.78 14.02
N LEU A 19 0.31 -12.97 13.07
CA LEU A 19 -0.90 -12.16 13.15
C LEU A 19 -1.84 -12.42 11.96
N PRO A 20 -3.16 -12.33 12.15
CA PRO A 20 -4.12 -12.46 11.06
C PRO A 20 -4.06 -11.28 10.09
N VAL A 21 -4.43 -11.52 8.83
CA VAL A 21 -4.51 -10.50 7.76
C VAL A 21 -5.35 -9.30 8.19
N SER A 22 -6.44 -9.53 8.95
CA SER A 22 -7.32 -8.48 9.47
C SER A 22 -6.64 -7.48 10.40
N SER A 23 -5.48 -7.83 10.98
CA SER A 23 -4.66 -6.93 11.80
C SER A 23 -3.49 -6.35 11.02
N VAL A 24 -2.90 -7.12 10.10
CA VAL A 24 -1.72 -6.67 9.31
C VAL A 24 -2.13 -5.64 8.25
N ASP A 25 -3.25 -5.81 7.58
CA ASP A 25 -3.71 -4.90 6.52
C ASP A 25 -3.94 -3.47 7.03
N PRO A 26 -4.72 -3.23 8.12
CA PRO A 26 -4.89 -1.88 8.66
C PRO A 26 -3.57 -1.23 9.08
N LEU A 27 -2.63 -2.01 9.64
CA LEU A 27 -1.32 -1.51 10.05
C LEU A 27 -0.49 -1.06 8.83
N ALA A 28 -0.46 -1.86 7.77
CA ALA A 28 0.26 -1.51 6.55
C ALA A 28 -0.34 -0.27 5.87
N ILE A 29 -1.68 -0.16 5.82
CA ILE A 29 -2.38 1.01 5.28
C ILE A 29 -2.06 2.26 6.11
N ALA A 30 -2.08 2.16 7.44
CA ALA A 30 -1.77 3.29 8.32
C ALA A 30 -0.33 3.79 8.11
N LEU A 31 0.65 2.88 7.99
CA LEU A 31 2.03 3.23 7.69
C LEU A 31 2.17 3.88 6.30
N GLY A 32 1.50 3.34 5.29
CA GLY A 32 1.46 3.93 3.94
C GLY A 32 0.92 5.36 3.94
N LYS A 33 -0.23 5.58 4.60
CA LYS A 33 -0.84 6.91 4.75
C LYS A 33 0.05 7.88 5.50
N ASN A 34 0.77 7.42 6.52
CA ASN A 34 1.71 8.25 7.26
C ASN A 34 2.84 8.77 6.37
N MET A 35 3.38 7.92 5.50
CA MET A 35 4.49 8.31 4.62
C MET A 35 4.05 9.11 3.40
N PHE A 36 2.97 8.71 2.74
CA PHE A 36 2.57 9.29 1.45
C PHE A 36 1.47 10.36 1.56
N GLY A 37 0.79 10.44 2.70
CA GLY A 37 -0.38 11.29 2.90
C GLY A 37 -1.62 10.81 2.14
N ASN A 38 -2.64 11.67 2.06
CA ASN A 38 -3.82 11.39 1.23
C ASN A 38 -3.44 11.48 -0.26
N LEU A 39 -3.55 10.35 -0.98
CA LEU A 39 -3.25 10.26 -2.41
C LEU A 39 -4.49 10.40 -3.32
N GLU A 40 -5.70 10.44 -2.76
CA GLU A 40 -6.93 10.62 -3.55
C GLU A 40 -6.93 11.97 -4.27
N LYS A 41 -6.34 13.02 -3.67
CA LYS A 41 -6.16 14.33 -4.32
C LYS A 41 -5.28 14.29 -5.57
N TYR A 42 -4.53 13.22 -5.76
CA TYR A 42 -3.71 12.97 -6.95
C TYR A 42 -4.34 11.93 -7.88
N GLY A 43 -5.62 11.57 -7.69
CA GLY A 43 -6.33 10.60 -8.53
C GLY A 43 -6.07 9.13 -8.17
N ILE A 44 -5.32 8.86 -7.11
CA ILE A 44 -5.00 7.50 -6.66
C ILE A 44 -5.99 7.11 -5.56
N SER A 45 -7.02 6.35 -5.93
CA SER A 45 -7.98 5.80 -4.97
C SER A 45 -7.49 4.47 -4.39
N GLU A 46 -7.58 4.32 -3.07
CA GLU A 46 -7.28 3.06 -2.38
C GLU A 46 -8.42 2.06 -2.56
N PRO A 47 -8.14 0.76 -2.78
CA PRO A 47 -9.17 -0.28 -2.79
C PRO A 47 -9.78 -0.44 -1.39
N GLN A 48 -10.99 -1.01 -1.33
CA GLN A 48 -11.66 -1.29 -0.05
C GLN A 48 -10.94 -2.40 0.72
N GLU A 49 -10.47 -3.44 0.02
CA GLU A 49 -9.75 -4.55 0.61
C GLU A 49 -8.27 -4.22 0.79
N GLY A 50 -7.66 -4.77 1.84
CA GLY A 50 -6.28 -4.50 2.17
C GLY A 50 -5.25 -5.16 1.24
N PRO A 51 -4.00 -4.68 1.25
CA PRO A 51 -2.95 -5.09 0.32
C PRO A 51 -2.59 -6.58 0.42
N PHE A 52 -2.55 -7.14 1.63
CA PHE A 52 -2.23 -8.55 1.86
C PHE A 52 -3.43 -9.45 1.58
N PHE A 53 -4.66 -9.01 1.92
CA PHE A 53 -5.86 -9.70 1.47
C PHE A 53 -5.92 -9.80 -0.05
N LEU A 54 -5.72 -8.68 -0.77
CA LEU A 54 -5.72 -8.65 -2.23
C LEU A 54 -4.64 -9.54 -2.82
N LYS A 55 -3.44 -9.57 -2.22
CA LYS A 55 -2.37 -10.49 -2.62
C LYS A 55 -2.79 -11.95 -2.49
N ALA A 56 -3.42 -12.32 -1.39
CA ALA A 56 -3.87 -13.69 -1.15
C ALA A 56 -5.03 -14.08 -2.10
N ALA A 57 -5.98 -13.18 -2.34
CA ALA A 57 -7.16 -13.44 -3.16
C ALA A 57 -6.88 -13.45 -4.67
N THR A 58 -5.99 -12.56 -5.13
CA THR A 58 -5.78 -12.33 -6.59
C THR A 58 -4.40 -12.79 -7.08
N GLY A 59 -3.49 -13.14 -6.17
CA GLY A 59 -2.08 -13.39 -6.48
C GLY A 59 -1.28 -12.12 -6.81
N ARG A 60 -1.93 -10.94 -6.87
CA ARG A 60 -1.31 -9.66 -7.23
C ARG A 60 -1.20 -8.76 -6.03
N SER A 61 -0.03 -8.17 -5.85
CA SER A 61 0.18 -7.10 -4.88
C SER A 61 -0.02 -5.77 -5.60
N PRO A 62 -1.03 -4.95 -5.22
CA PRO A 62 -1.30 -3.69 -5.89
C PRO A 62 -0.34 -2.61 -5.40
N VAL A 63 0.97 -2.79 -5.62
CA VAL A 63 2.03 -1.89 -5.14
C VAL A 63 2.44 -0.93 -6.25
N LEU A 64 2.47 0.37 -5.94
CA LEU A 64 3.05 1.41 -6.79
C LEU A 64 4.49 1.70 -6.39
N ASP A 65 5.36 1.93 -7.37
CA ASP A 65 6.74 2.35 -7.15
C ASP A 65 6.79 3.75 -6.53
N VAL A 66 7.63 3.94 -5.52
CA VAL A 66 7.71 5.22 -4.78
C VAL A 66 8.18 6.38 -5.64
N GLY A 67 9.09 6.14 -6.58
CA GLY A 67 9.53 7.17 -7.53
C GLY A 67 8.42 7.56 -8.51
N THR A 68 7.49 6.64 -8.79
CA THR A 68 6.28 6.95 -9.55
C THR A 68 5.35 7.87 -8.76
N ILE A 69 5.22 7.67 -7.44
CA ILE A 69 4.41 8.55 -6.58
C ILE A 69 4.97 9.97 -6.53
N ASP A 70 6.28 10.12 -6.43
CA ASP A 70 6.91 11.44 -6.42
C ASP A 70 6.66 12.20 -7.72
N LYS A 71 6.75 11.51 -8.86
CA LYS A 71 6.41 12.07 -10.18
C LYS A 71 4.93 12.41 -10.34
N ILE A 72 4.03 11.63 -9.74
CA ILE A 72 2.59 11.96 -9.70
C ILE A 72 2.37 13.22 -8.86
N LYS A 73 3.04 13.32 -7.71
CA LYS A 73 2.95 14.48 -6.83
C LYS A 73 3.53 15.75 -7.44
N SER A 74 4.61 15.66 -8.22
CA SER A 74 5.22 16.77 -8.95
C SER A 74 4.44 17.16 -10.23
N GLY A 75 3.49 16.34 -10.66
CA GLY A 75 2.72 16.53 -11.89
C GLY A 75 3.48 16.17 -13.17
N GLU A 76 4.63 15.49 -13.05
CA GLU A 76 5.39 14.97 -14.19
C GLU A 76 4.63 13.85 -14.92
N ILE A 77 3.85 13.06 -14.18
CA ILE A 77 3.00 11.99 -14.71
C ILE A 77 1.62 12.05 -14.04
N LYS A 78 0.58 11.55 -14.72
CA LYS A 78 -0.81 11.50 -14.25
C LYS A 78 -1.31 10.07 -14.17
#